data_AF-A0A3M4AHP9-F1
#
_entry.id   AF-A0A3M4AHP9-F1
#
_cell.length_a   1.000
_cell.length_b   1.000
_cell.length_c   1.000
_cell.angle_alpha   90.00
_cell.angle_beta   90.00
_cell.angle_gamma   90.00
#
_symmetry.space_group_name_H-M   'P 1'
#
loop_
_entity.id
_entity.type
_entity.pdbx_description
1 polymer ?
#
loop_
_entity_poly.entity_id
_entity_poly.type
_entity_poly.pdbx_seq_one_letter_code
_entity_poly.pdbx_strand_id
1 'polypeptide(L)'
;MSDSIQRTRVGDFPISQTVTVPASASLIFVSGTLPDVHDATAPAGTPAAYGNTEVQTVSVFNKLRTILRQQDLDLGDIVQLRVFLVGAEETGGKLDFAGLQAGYTQFFGTPAQPNKPARTALQVVALPLPGALVEVEAIAARTV
;
A
#
# COMPACT_ATOMS: atom_id res chain seq x y z
N MET A 1 13.92 22.10 -14.91
CA MET A 1 12.87 21.39 -14.14
C MET A 1 13.46 21.11 -12.76
N SER A 2 12.65 20.99 -11.70
CA SER A 2 13.18 20.69 -10.35
C SER A 2 13.87 19.32 -10.33
N ASP A 3 14.99 19.19 -9.61
CA ASP A 3 15.67 17.90 -9.38
C ASP A 3 15.05 17.09 -8.23
N SER A 4 13.98 17.59 -7.61
CA SER A 4 13.28 16.92 -6.51
C SER A 4 11.86 16.49 -6.88
N ILE A 5 11.41 15.39 -6.28
CA ILE A 5 10.03 14.89 -6.39
C ILE A 5 9.05 15.95 -5.86
N GLN A 6 8.07 16.33 -6.68
CA GLN A 6 7.03 17.29 -6.28
C GLN A 6 5.71 16.56 -6.04
N ARG A 7 4.95 17.00 -5.04
CA ARG A 7 3.67 16.38 -4.66
C ARG A 7 2.61 17.46 -4.46
N THR A 8 1.45 17.31 -5.10
CA THR A 8 0.28 18.17 -4.83
C THR A 8 -0.74 17.45 -3.97
N ARG A 9 -1.57 18.19 -3.25
CA ARG A 9 -2.57 17.65 -2.31
C ARG A 9 -3.96 17.62 -2.93
N VAL A 10 -4.81 16.71 -2.46
CA VAL A 10 -6.26 16.70 -2.71
C VAL A 10 -7.00 16.87 -1.39
N GLY A 11 -7.32 18.13 -1.04
CA GLY A 11 -7.86 18.48 0.28
C GLY A 11 -7.01 17.89 1.42
N ASP A 12 -7.68 17.36 2.44
CA ASP A 12 -7.04 16.68 3.59
C ASP A 12 -6.86 15.18 3.38
N PHE A 13 -7.26 14.64 2.23
CA PHE A 13 -7.19 13.21 1.97
C PHE A 13 -5.71 12.74 1.98
N PRO A 14 -5.39 11.54 2.49
CA PRO A 14 -4.00 11.15 2.76
C PRO A 14 -3.28 10.62 1.50
N ILE A 15 -3.57 11.17 0.32
CA ILE A 15 -2.91 10.87 -0.96
C ILE A 15 -2.42 12.16 -1.63
N SER A 16 -1.55 12.02 -2.62
CA SER A 16 -1.23 13.12 -3.53
C SER A 16 -2.15 13.14 -4.74
N GLN A 17 -2.56 14.34 -5.16
CA GLN A 17 -3.29 14.51 -6.41
C GLN A 17 -2.38 14.29 -7.63
N THR A 18 -1.15 14.79 -7.54
CA THR A 18 -0.09 14.52 -8.52
C THR A 18 1.22 14.25 -7.79
N VAL A 19 2.05 13.40 -8.38
CA VAL A 19 3.45 13.22 -8.00
C VAL A 19 4.29 13.38 -9.26
N THR A 20 5.13 14.41 -9.30
CA THR A 20 6.04 14.67 -10.42
C THR A 20 7.42 14.14 -10.04
N VAL A 21 7.93 13.20 -10.83
CA VAL A 21 9.26 12.63 -10.67
C VAL A 21 10.21 13.28 -11.67
N PRO A 22 11.39 13.79 -11.24
CA PRO A 22 12.36 14.39 -12.15
C PRO A 22 12.98 13.35 -13.08
N ALA A 23 13.39 13.78 -14.27
CA ALA A 23 13.99 12.89 -15.28
C ALA A 23 15.32 12.26 -14.82
N SER A 24 15.98 12.84 -13.83
CA SER A 24 17.21 12.32 -13.22
C SER A 24 16.98 11.19 -12.22
N ALA A 25 15.74 10.95 -11.77
CA ALA A 25 15.46 9.92 -10.78
C ALA A 25 15.39 8.51 -11.40
N SER A 26 15.79 7.52 -10.61
CA SER A 26 15.54 6.10 -10.91
C SER A 26 14.18 5.68 -10.37
N LEU A 27 13.41 4.91 -11.15
CA LEU A 27 12.17 4.30 -10.69
C LEU A 27 12.39 2.85 -10.27
N ILE A 28 11.85 2.49 -9.12
CA ILE A 28 11.88 1.14 -8.56
C ILE A 28 10.45 0.61 -8.60
N PHE A 29 10.22 -0.43 -9.38
CA PHE A 29 8.92 -1.10 -9.49
C PHE A 29 8.89 -2.29 -8.54
N VAL A 30 8.02 -2.21 -7.54
CA VAL A 30 7.82 -3.27 -6.54
C VAL A 30 6.60 -4.08 -6.94
N SER A 31 6.79 -5.38 -7.12
CA SER A 31 5.72 -6.32 -7.48
C SER A 31 4.61 -6.36 -6.43
N GLY A 32 3.43 -6.83 -6.85
CA GLY A 32 2.28 -7.07 -5.98
C GLY A 32 2.67 -7.79 -4.70
N THR A 33 2.38 -7.15 -3.57
CA THR A 33 2.74 -7.62 -2.23
C THR A 33 1.48 -8.01 -1.47
N LEU A 34 1.44 -9.25 -1.03
CA LEU A 34 0.36 -9.87 -0.26
C LEU A 34 0.69 -9.92 1.24
N PRO A 35 -0.31 -10.04 2.13
CA PRO A 35 -0.08 -10.11 3.57
C PRO A 35 0.63 -11.41 3.99
N ASP A 36 1.30 -11.35 5.14
CA ASP A 36 1.78 -12.54 5.84
C ASP A 36 0.69 -13.13 6.74
N VAL A 37 0.85 -14.40 7.12
CA VAL A 37 -0.03 -15.07 8.08
C VAL A 37 0.00 -14.32 9.42
N HIS A 38 -1.19 -13.96 9.90
CA HIS A 38 -1.41 -13.30 11.18
C HIS A 38 -1.69 -14.32 12.30
N ASP A 39 -2.50 -15.33 12.01
CA ASP A 39 -2.87 -16.40 12.94
C ASP A 39 -2.64 -17.76 12.27
N ALA A 40 -1.58 -18.44 12.69
CA ALA A 40 -1.22 -19.76 12.19
C ALA A 40 -2.13 -20.89 12.71
N THR A 41 -3.00 -20.60 13.70
CA THR A 41 -3.97 -21.57 14.25
C THR A 41 -5.31 -21.54 13.53
N ALA A 42 -5.60 -20.46 12.80
CA ALA A 42 -6.78 -20.35 11.97
C ALA A 42 -6.68 -21.26 10.72
N PRO A 43 -7.81 -21.68 10.12
CA PRO A 43 -7.79 -22.49 8.90
C PRO A 43 -7.04 -21.76 7.76
N ALA A 44 -6.06 -22.44 7.17
CA ALA A 44 -5.27 -21.90 6.07
C ALA A 44 -6.16 -21.50 4.88
N GLY A 45 -5.78 -20.42 4.20
CA GLY A 45 -6.53 -19.94 3.03
C GLY A 45 -7.83 -19.20 3.35
N THR A 46 -8.07 -18.87 4.63
CA THR A 46 -9.23 -18.07 5.05
C THR A 46 -8.81 -16.67 5.50
N PRO A 47 -9.70 -15.66 5.43
CA PRO A 47 -9.39 -14.32 5.97
C PRO A 47 -8.96 -14.35 7.44
N ALA A 48 -9.49 -15.27 8.25
CA ALA A 48 -9.10 -15.42 9.65
C ALA A 48 -7.59 -15.70 9.83
N ALA A 49 -6.94 -16.41 8.91
CA ALA A 49 -5.50 -16.66 8.97
C ALA A 49 -4.64 -15.42 8.73
N TYR A 50 -5.19 -14.39 8.08
CA TYR A 50 -4.47 -13.16 7.71
C TYR A 50 -4.97 -11.93 8.48
N GLY A 51 -6.13 -12.02 9.14
CA GLY A 51 -6.81 -10.91 9.81
C GLY A 51 -7.75 -10.13 8.87
N ASN A 52 -8.37 -9.07 9.41
CA ASN A 52 -9.22 -8.17 8.62
C ASN A 52 -8.39 -7.29 7.66
N THR A 53 -9.05 -6.50 6.82
CA THR A 53 -8.39 -5.63 5.82
C THR A 53 -7.36 -4.68 6.44
N GLU A 54 -7.60 -4.15 7.64
CA GLU A 54 -6.64 -3.29 8.34
C GLU A 54 -5.36 -4.06 8.70
N VAL A 55 -5.50 -5.22 9.37
CA VAL A 55 -4.37 -6.06 9.78
C VAL A 55 -3.53 -6.46 8.57
N GLN A 56 -4.19 -6.89 7.50
CA GLN A 56 -3.51 -7.27 6.27
C GLN A 56 -2.82 -6.08 5.59
N THR A 57 -3.46 -4.90 5.60
CA THR A 57 -2.86 -3.67 5.05
C THR A 57 -1.58 -3.30 5.80
N VAL A 58 -1.59 -3.38 7.13
CA VAL A 58 -0.40 -3.15 7.97
C VAL A 58 0.70 -4.16 7.67
N SER A 59 0.34 -5.44 7.52
CA SER A 59 1.29 -6.49 7.11
C SER A 59 1.96 -6.15 5.77
N VAL A 60 1.17 -5.83 4.74
CA VAL A 60 1.67 -5.48 3.41
C VAL A 60 2.61 -4.27 3.43
N PHE A 61 2.27 -3.19 4.16
CA PHE A 61 3.15 -2.02 4.21
C PHE A 61 4.47 -2.26 4.96
N ASN A 62 4.47 -3.13 5.98
CA ASN A 62 5.72 -3.56 6.62
C ASN A 62 6.60 -4.39 5.66
N LYS A 63 6.00 -5.24 4.82
CA LYS A 63 6.71 -5.98 3.77
C LYS A 63 7.27 -5.05 2.70
N LEU A 64 6.48 -4.09 2.22
CA LEU A 64 6.93 -3.07 1.26
C LEU A 64 8.12 -2.28 1.81
N ARG A 65 8.07 -1.86 3.07
CA ARG A 65 9.21 -1.21 3.74
C ARG A 65 10.45 -2.11 3.74
N THR A 66 10.29 -3.39 4.04
CA THR A 66 11.41 -4.35 4.04
C THR A 66 12.02 -4.48 2.65
N ILE A 67 11.21 -4.58 1.60
CA ILE A 67 11.67 -4.65 0.20
C ILE A 67 12.40 -3.36 -0.19
N LEU A 68 11.83 -2.20 0.12
CA LEU A 68 12.43 -0.90 -0.22
C LEU A 68 13.77 -0.67 0.49
N ARG A 69 13.91 -1.13 1.74
CA ARG A 69 15.16 -1.00 2.50
C ARG A 69 16.31 -1.83 1.92
N GLN A 70 16.02 -2.87 1.14
CA GLN A 70 17.04 -3.60 0.37
C GLN A 70 17.60 -2.75 -0.79
N GLN A 71 16.92 -1.66 -1.12
CA GLN A 71 17.30 -0.68 -2.14
C GLN A 71 17.64 0.68 -1.51
N ASP A 72 17.97 0.75 -0.22
CA ASP A 72 18.26 2.00 0.50
C ASP A 72 17.12 3.04 0.42
N LEU A 73 15.87 2.57 0.33
CA LEU A 73 14.64 3.39 0.32
C LEU A 73 13.75 3.06 1.52
N ASP A 74 12.76 3.90 1.82
CA ASP A 74 11.65 3.62 2.75
C ASP A 74 10.30 4.01 2.08
N LEU A 75 9.19 3.82 2.79
CA LEU A 75 7.84 4.07 2.27
C LEU A 75 7.64 5.50 1.74
N GLY A 76 8.38 6.48 2.26
CA GLY A 76 8.33 7.87 1.79
C GLY A 76 8.73 8.08 0.34
N ASP A 77 9.50 7.15 -0.20
CA ASP A 77 10.03 7.18 -1.56
C ASP A 77 9.00 6.64 -2.55
N ILE A 78 7.92 6.04 -2.08
CA ILE A 78 6.81 5.60 -2.93
C ILE A 78 6.13 6.82 -3.56
N VAL A 79 6.08 6.80 -4.88
CA VAL A 79 5.45 7.84 -5.71
C VAL A 79 4.06 7.42 -6.19
N GLN A 80 3.84 6.11 -6.35
CA GLN A 80 2.54 5.56 -6.75
C GLN A 80 2.24 4.24 -6.03
N LEU A 81 0.98 4.07 -5.66
CA LEU A 81 0.41 2.83 -5.15
C LEU A 81 -0.79 2.40 -6.01
N ARG A 82 -0.90 1.10 -6.23
CA ARG A 82 -2.14 0.47 -6.69
C ARG A 82 -2.54 -0.59 -5.66
N VAL A 83 -3.73 -0.42 -5.10
CA VAL A 83 -4.28 -1.28 -4.06
C VAL A 83 -5.45 -2.06 -4.62
N PHE A 84 -5.35 -3.37 -4.59
CA PHE A 84 -6.40 -4.29 -4.99
C PHE A 84 -7.03 -4.86 -3.73
N LEU A 85 -8.35 -4.74 -3.61
CA LEU A 85 -9.11 -5.21 -2.47
C LEU A 85 -10.09 -6.30 -2.88
N VAL A 86 -10.29 -7.30 -2.03
CA VAL A 86 -11.35 -8.31 -2.18
C VAL A 86 -12.42 -8.01 -1.14
N GLY A 87 -13.69 -8.15 -1.53
CA GLY A 87 -14.78 -8.06 -0.58
C GLY A 87 -14.88 -9.31 0.29
N ALA A 88 -15.22 -9.13 1.55
CA ALA A 88 -15.33 -10.21 2.52
C ALA A 88 -16.79 -10.41 2.94
N GLU A 89 -17.08 -11.47 3.70
CA GLU A 89 -18.44 -11.74 4.17
C GLU A 89 -18.93 -10.61 5.09
N GLU A 90 -18.06 -10.13 5.98
CA GLU A 90 -18.34 -9.03 6.91
C GLU A 90 -18.68 -7.71 6.22
N THR A 91 -18.26 -7.53 4.96
CA THR A 91 -18.56 -6.35 4.15
C THR A 91 -19.61 -6.62 3.07
N GLY A 92 -20.31 -7.76 3.13
CA GLY A 92 -21.32 -8.14 2.15
C GLY A 92 -20.74 -8.27 0.73
N GLY A 93 -19.50 -8.74 0.60
CA GLY A 93 -18.80 -8.90 -0.67
C GLY A 93 -18.29 -7.60 -1.28
N LYS A 94 -18.25 -6.50 -0.53
CA LYS A 94 -17.71 -5.21 -1.00
C LYS A 94 -16.32 -4.95 -0.43
N LEU A 95 -15.49 -4.20 -1.15
CA LEU A 95 -14.19 -3.76 -0.65
C LEU A 95 -14.34 -3.01 0.69
N ASP A 96 -13.44 -3.26 1.62
CA ASP A 96 -13.37 -2.56 2.90
C ASP A 96 -12.44 -1.33 2.79
N PHE A 97 -13.00 -0.20 2.39
CA PHE A 97 -12.23 1.03 2.27
C PHE A 97 -11.80 1.60 3.63
N ALA A 98 -12.61 1.37 4.66
CA ALA A 98 -12.34 1.86 6.01
C ALA A 98 -11.15 1.11 6.62
N GLY A 99 -11.12 -0.22 6.50
CA GLY A 99 -9.99 -1.04 6.92
C GLY A 99 -8.71 -0.70 6.17
N LEU A 100 -8.78 -0.50 4.84
CA LEU A 100 -7.62 -0.01 4.07
C LEU A 100 -7.12 1.33 4.63
N GLN A 101 -8.02 2.29 4.89
CA GLN A 101 -7.65 3.60 5.40
C GLN A 101 -7.00 3.52 6.77
N ALA A 102 -7.58 2.75 7.69
CA ALA A 102 -7.06 2.55 9.05
C ALA A 102 -5.63 2.00 9.04
N GLY A 103 -5.34 1.01 8.18
CA GLY A 103 -3.99 0.48 8.03
C GLY A 103 -3.03 1.44 7.31
N TYR A 104 -3.50 2.10 6.25
CA TYR A 104 -2.68 2.98 5.40
C TYR A 104 -2.20 4.24 6.13
N THR A 105 -3.07 4.91 6.92
CA THR A 105 -2.73 6.19 7.58
C THR A 105 -1.73 6.04 8.71
N GLN A 106 -1.37 4.81 9.09
CA GLN A 106 -0.27 4.56 10.02
C GLN A 106 1.11 4.81 9.38
N PHE A 107 1.19 4.81 8.04
CA PHE A 107 2.46 4.87 7.30
C PHE A 107 2.65 6.15 6.48
N PHE A 108 1.57 6.73 5.96
CA PHE A 108 1.62 7.87 5.03
C PHE A 108 0.91 9.09 5.58
N GLY A 109 1.49 10.28 5.34
CA GLY A 109 0.94 11.54 5.82
C GLY A 109 1.01 11.70 7.35
N THR A 110 1.89 10.94 8.01
CA THR A 110 2.16 11.04 9.45
C THR A 110 3.20 12.12 9.73
N PRO A 111 3.38 12.57 10.99
CA PRO A 111 4.47 13.48 11.33
C PRO A 111 5.86 12.90 11.04
N ALA A 112 6.05 11.59 11.24
CA ALA A 112 7.32 10.91 10.98
C ALA A 112 7.56 10.63 9.49
N GLN A 113 6.49 10.47 8.72
CA GLN A 113 6.53 10.31 7.27
C GLN A 113 5.38 11.10 6.60
N PRO A 114 5.61 12.38 6.26
CA PRO A 114 4.58 13.25 5.71
C PRO A 114 4.29 13.04 4.22
N ASN A 115 5.17 12.33 3.48
CA ASN A 115 5.01 12.09 2.06
C ASN A 115 3.81 11.17 1.79
N LYS A 116 3.10 11.47 0.70
CA LYS A 116 1.90 10.75 0.27
C LYS A 116 2.06 10.35 -1.21
N PRO A 117 1.88 9.08 -1.60
CA PRO A 117 1.88 8.67 -3.00
C PRO A 117 0.60 9.10 -3.73
N ALA A 118 0.64 9.11 -5.06
CA ALA A 118 -0.57 8.94 -5.84
C ALA A 118 -1.12 7.53 -5.59
N ARG A 119 -2.44 7.36 -5.47
CA ARG A 119 -3.01 6.04 -5.12
C ARG A 119 -4.30 5.76 -5.86
N THR A 120 -4.41 4.54 -6.39
CA THR A 120 -5.67 3.93 -6.82
C THR A 120 -6.02 2.79 -5.86
N ALA A 121 -7.28 2.71 -5.44
CA ALA A 121 -7.82 1.57 -4.71
C ALA A 121 -9.06 1.07 -5.45
N LEU A 122 -9.12 -0.23 -5.72
CA LEU A 122 -10.22 -0.85 -6.47
C LEU A 122 -10.56 -2.23 -5.91
N GLN A 123 -11.80 -2.67 -6.13
CA GLN A 123 -12.20 -4.03 -5.86
C GLN A 123 -11.84 -4.94 -7.03
N VAL A 124 -11.33 -6.13 -6.72
CA VAL A 124 -11.13 -7.25 -7.64
C VAL A 124 -11.93 -8.46 -7.16
N VAL A 125 -12.16 -9.42 -8.07
CA VAL A 125 -12.94 -10.63 -7.74
C VAL A 125 -12.19 -11.59 -6.83
N ALA A 126 -10.86 -11.63 -6.93
CA ALA A 126 -9.99 -12.50 -6.13
C ALA A 126 -8.53 -12.04 -6.23
N LEU A 127 -7.71 -12.51 -5.29
CA LEU A 127 -6.25 -12.41 -5.28
C LEU A 127 -5.64 -13.82 -5.40
N PRO A 128 -4.37 -13.97 -5.82
CA PRO A 128 -3.75 -15.28 -5.99
C PRO A 128 -3.53 -16.03 -4.67
N LEU A 129 -3.59 -15.34 -3.53
CA LEU A 129 -3.51 -15.95 -2.20
C LEU A 129 -4.92 -16.08 -1.58
N PRO A 130 -5.45 -17.30 -1.39
CA PRO A 130 -6.72 -17.50 -0.71
C PRO A 130 -6.69 -16.89 0.70
N GLY A 131 -7.76 -16.18 1.07
CA GLY A 131 -7.86 -15.49 2.37
C GLY A 131 -7.25 -14.09 2.40
N ALA A 132 -6.45 -13.70 1.41
CA ALA A 132 -6.00 -12.33 1.28
C ALA A 132 -7.16 -11.42 0.83
N LEU A 133 -7.26 -10.27 1.48
CA LEU A 133 -8.21 -9.19 1.24
C LEU A 133 -7.55 -7.97 0.59
N VAL A 134 -6.20 -7.90 0.61
CA VAL A 134 -5.45 -6.78 0.04
C VAL A 134 -4.17 -7.26 -0.65
N GLU A 135 -3.90 -6.69 -1.83
CA GLU A 135 -2.61 -6.76 -2.51
C GLU A 135 -2.21 -5.35 -2.94
N VAL A 136 -0.92 -5.02 -2.78
CA VAL A 136 -0.41 -3.68 -3.11
C VAL A 136 0.78 -3.78 -4.06
N GLU A 137 0.69 -3.11 -5.20
CA GLU A 137 1.82 -2.80 -6.08
C GLU A 137 2.30 -1.37 -5.78
N ALA A 138 3.62 -1.15 -5.84
CA ALA A 138 4.22 0.15 -5.57
C ALA A 138 5.26 0.54 -6.62
N ILE A 139 5.34 1.84 -6.90
CA ILE A 139 6.46 2.45 -7.62
C ILE A 139 7.10 3.44 -6.66
N ALA A 140 8.41 3.29 -6.42
CA ALA A 140 9.23 4.24 -5.69
C ALA A 140 10.19 4.98 -6.61
N ALA A 141 10.69 6.12 -6.17
CA ALA A 141 11.64 6.93 -6.92
C ALA A 141 12.84 7.28 -6.04
N ARG A 142 14.04 7.10 -6.58
CA ARG A 142 15.31 7.54 -5.98
C ARG A 142 15.84 8.74 -6.75
N THR A 143 15.92 9.89 -6.09
CA THR A 143 16.63 11.06 -6.62
C THR A 143 18.14 10.90 -6.39
N VAL A 144 18.93 11.47 -7.29
CA VAL A 144 20.40 11.53 -7.21
C VAL A 144 20.85 12.70 -6.34
#